data_AF-A0A2I0KJZ3-F1
#
_entry.id   AF-A0A2I0KJZ3-F1
#
_cell.length_a   1.000
_cell.length_b   1.000
_cell.length_c   1.000
_cell.angle_alpha   90.00
_cell.angle_beta   90.00
_cell.angle_gamma   90.00
#
_symmetry.space_group_name_H-M   'P 1'
#
loop_
_entity.id
_entity.type
_entity.pdbx_description
1 polymer ?
#
loop_
_entity_poly.entity_id
_entity_poly.type
_entity_poly.pdbx_seq_one_letter_code
_entity_poly.pdbx_strand_id
1 'polypeptide(L)'
;MGDDDLFSSDLSDDQLRMRLGHMSNTPCQVIFSMADEYVPEYVDKKALVERLCRAMGGAEKVEIEHGNHSLSNRVHEAVQAMVDFVKREGPSGWDDPWN
;
A
#
# COMPACT_ATOMS: atom_id res chain seq x y z
N MET A 1 -10.74 20.31 -2.06
CA MET A 1 -9.93 19.08 -2.17
C MET A 1 -9.71 18.86 -3.64
N GLY A 2 -8.45 18.77 -4.08
CA GLY A 2 -8.14 18.46 -5.48
C GLY A 2 -8.51 17.01 -5.80
N ASP A 3 -8.77 16.72 -7.06
CA ASP A 3 -9.05 15.35 -7.52
C ASP A 3 -7.87 14.39 -7.27
N ASP A 4 -6.67 14.92 -7.03
CA ASP A 4 -5.45 14.18 -6.72
C ASP A 4 -5.35 13.72 -5.26
N ASP A 5 -6.28 14.13 -4.39
CA ASP A 5 -6.27 13.75 -2.98
C ASP A 5 -6.91 12.38 -2.76
N LEU A 6 -6.07 11.34 -2.90
CA LEU A 6 -6.48 9.93 -2.79
C LEU A 6 -6.11 9.27 -1.45
N PHE A 7 -5.09 9.79 -0.76
CA PHE A 7 -4.43 9.09 0.35
C PHE A 7 -4.32 9.92 1.64
N SER A 8 -4.93 11.10 1.71
CA SER A 8 -4.82 11.95 2.90
C SER A 8 -5.47 11.33 4.12
N SER A 9 -4.85 11.56 5.28
CA SER A 9 -5.36 11.12 6.59
C SER A 9 -6.71 11.75 6.97
N ASP A 10 -6.99 12.94 6.45
CA ASP A 10 -8.20 13.72 6.74
C ASP A 10 -9.44 13.22 5.97
N LEU A 11 -9.27 12.34 5.00
CA LEU A 11 -10.40 11.74 4.29
C LEU A 11 -11.17 10.83 5.23
N SER A 12 -12.50 10.88 5.21
CA SER A 12 -13.34 9.92 5.96
C SER A 12 -13.28 8.52 5.34
N ASP A 13 -13.68 7.49 6.08
CA ASP A 13 -13.72 6.12 5.57
C ASP A 13 -14.63 5.97 4.34
N ASP A 14 -15.76 6.70 4.30
CA ASP A 14 -16.66 6.72 3.15
C ASP A 14 -16.02 7.40 1.93
N GLN A 15 -15.27 8.49 2.17
CA GLN A 15 -14.53 9.19 1.14
C GLN A 15 -13.38 8.35 0.57
N LEU A 16 -12.68 7.60 1.43
CA LEU A 16 -11.66 6.64 1.01
C LEU A 16 -12.28 5.51 0.19
N ARG A 17 -13.41 4.95 0.64
CA ARG A 17 -14.12 3.88 -0.07
C ARG A 17 -14.65 4.34 -1.43
N MET A 18 -15.17 5.56 -1.53
CA MET A 18 -15.63 6.12 -2.80
C MET A 18 -14.49 6.25 -3.80
N ARG A 19 -13.28 6.60 -3.33
CA ARG A 19 -12.09 6.78 -4.18
C ARG A 19 -11.39 5.48 -4.50
N LEU A 20 -11.17 4.61 -3.52
CA LEU A 20 -10.30 3.43 -3.63
C LEU A 20 -11.07 2.11 -3.74
N GLY A 21 -12.38 2.12 -3.48
CA GLY A 21 -13.19 0.90 -3.44
C GLY A 21 -13.27 0.15 -4.77
N HIS A 22 -13.00 0.81 -5.89
CA HIS A 22 -12.92 0.14 -7.20
C HIS A 22 -11.77 -0.87 -7.28
N MET A 23 -10.75 -0.75 -6.42
CA MET A 23 -9.61 -1.67 -6.35
C MET A 23 -9.96 -2.99 -5.65
N SER A 24 -11.10 -3.10 -4.96
CA SER A 24 -11.45 -4.31 -4.18
C SER A 24 -11.63 -5.58 -5.01
N ASN A 25 -11.72 -5.46 -6.33
CA ASN A 25 -11.90 -6.60 -7.24
C ASN A 25 -10.56 -7.14 -7.77
N THR A 26 -9.44 -6.53 -7.41
CA THR A 26 -8.10 -6.91 -7.85
C THR A 26 -7.22 -7.08 -6.61
N PRO A 27 -6.39 -8.14 -6.52
CA PRO A 27 -5.40 -8.23 -5.45
C PRO A 27 -4.55 -6.96 -5.40
N CYS A 28 -4.49 -6.34 -4.23
CA CYS A 28 -3.80 -5.07 -4.02
C CYS A 28 -2.86 -5.19 -2.80
N GLN A 29 -1.72 -4.51 -2.88
CA GLN A 29 -0.76 -4.38 -1.79
C GLN A 29 -0.45 -2.89 -1.58
N VAL A 30 -0.46 -2.46 -0.31
CA VAL A 30 -0.05 -1.13 0.13
C VAL A 30 1.31 -1.26 0.83
N ILE A 31 2.35 -0.74 0.19
CA ILE A 31 3.69 -0.66 0.77
C ILE A 31 3.89 0.77 1.27
N PHE A 32 4.14 0.93 2.57
CA PHE A 32 4.25 2.24 3.21
C PHE A 32 5.61 2.46 3.87
N SER A 33 6.22 3.61 3.56
CA SER A 33 7.46 4.10 4.16
C SER A 33 7.20 4.72 5.53
N MET A 34 7.49 4.00 6.61
CA MET A 34 7.19 4.49 7.96
C MET A 34 8.08 5.66 8.40
N ALA A 35 9.26 5.79 7.81
CA ALA A 35 10.17 6.92 8.02
C ALA A 35 10.11 7.98 6.90
N ASP A 36 9.01 8.04 6.15
CA ASP A 36 8.78 9.07 5.14
C ASP A 36 8.83 10.48 5.76
N GLU A 37 9.75 11.29 5.25
CA GLU A 37 10.06 12.65 5.70
C GLU A 37 9.02 13.71 5.27
N TYR A 38 8.16 13.41 4.29
CA TYR A 38 7.09 14.31 3.83
C TYR A 38 5.76 14.04 4.53
N VAL A 39 5.63 12.90 5.20
CA VAL A 39 4.46 12.60 6.02
C VAL A 39 4.63 13.26 7.39
N PRO A 40 3.76 14.21 7.77
CA PRO A 40 3.89 14.92 9.04
C PRO A 40 3.85 13.97 10.26
N GLU A 41 4.62 14.28 11.30
CA GLU A 41 4.72 13.44 12.52
C GLU A 41 3.39 13.25 13.25
N TYR A 42 2.45 14.19 13.10
CA TYR A 42 1.12 14.09 13.74
C TYR A 42 0.22 13.04 13.09
N VAL A 43 0.56 12.56 11.88
CA VAL A 43 -0.22 11.55 11.18
C VAL A 43 0.09 10.18 11.77
N ASP A 44 -0.95 9.49 12.25
CA ASP A 44 -0.85 8.08 12.62
C ASP A 44 -0.73 7.23 11.36
N LYS A 45 0.53 6.97 10.96
CA LYS A 45 0.88 6.20 9.77
C LYS A 45 0.26 4.80 9.80
N LYS A 46 0.23 4.14 10.96
CA LYS A 46 -0.32 2.77 11.08
C LYS A 46 -1.84 2.77 10.90
N ALA A 47 -2.52 3.71 11.55
CA ALA A 47 -3.97 3.86 11.38
C ALA A 47 -4.33 4.26 9.93
N LEU A 48 -3.52 5.12 9.29
CA LEU A 48 -3.72 5.50 7.90
C LEU A 48 -3.63 4.29 6.97
N VAL A 49 -2.57 3.50 7.07
CA VAL A 49 -2.38 2.33 6.19
C VAL A 49 -3.50 1.30 6.40
N GLU A 50 -3.92 1.08 7.65
CA GLU A 50 -5.04 0.19 7.96
C GLU A 50 -6.34 0.64 7.27
N ARG A 51 -6.63 1.94 7.31
CA ARG A 51 -7.82 2.52 6.68
C ARG A 51 -7.76 2.43 5.16
N LEU A 52 -6.59 2.64 4.55
CA LEU A 52 -6.37 2.46 3.12
C LEU A 52 -6.61 1.01 2.70
N CYS A 53 -5.99 0.05 3.40
CA CYS A 53 -6.17 -1.37 3.13
C CYS A 53 -7.64 -1.78 3.21
N ARG A 54 -8.36 -1.31 4.23
CA ARG A 54 -9.80 -1.55 4.37
C ARG A 54 -10.62 -0.96 3.23
N ALA A 55 -10.32 0.27 2.82
CA ALA A 55 -11.01 0.94 1.71
C ALA A 55 -10.80 0.22 0.37
N MET A 56 -9.63 -0.40 0.19
CA MET A 56 -9.27 -1.21 -0.98
C MET A 56 -9.77 -2.67 -0.90
N GLY A 57 -10.67 -3.02 0.04
CA GLY A 57 -11.24 -4.37 0.13
C GLY A 57 -10.38 -5.37 0.90
N GLY A 58 -9.47 -4.91 1.77
CA GLY A 58 -8.57 -5.76 2.54
C GLY A 58 -7.23 -5.98 1.85
N ALA A 59 -6.72 -4.95 1.15
CA ALA A 59 -5.41 -4.99 0.51
C ALA A 59 -4.31 -5.38 1.51
N GLU A 60 -3.30 -6.11 1.04
CA GLU A 60 -2.17 -6.52 1.86
C GLU A 60 -1.36 -5.31 2.31
N LYS A 61 -0.96 -5.31 3.57
CA LYS A 61 -0.18 -4.22 4.16
C LYS A 61 1.28 -4.62 4.33
N VAL A 62 2.19 -3.76 3.89
CA VAL A 62 3.63 -3.86 4.14
C VAL A 62 4.13 -2.54 4.71
N GLU A 63 4.59 -2.57 5.96
CA GLU A 63 5.15 -1.40 6.65
C GLU A 63 6.68 -1.50 6.64
N ILE A 64 7.36 -0.57 5.97
CA ILE A 64 8.84 -0.51 5.93
C ILE A 64 9.30 0.50 6.98
N GLU A 65 9.67 -0.01 8.16
CA GLU A 65 9.89 0.77 9.40
C GLU A 65 10.88 1.95 9.23
N HIS A 66 11.92 1.78 8.41
CA HIS A 66 12.98 2.77 8.24
C HIS A 66 13.14 3.24 6.79
N GLY A 67 12.09 3.09 5.96
CA GLY A 67 12.09 3.55 4.57
C GLY A 67 11.88 5.05 4.48
N ASN A 68 12.72 5.74 3.70
CA ASN A 68 12.47 7.13 3.30
C ASN A 68 11.35 7.21 2.25
N HIS A 69 10.95 8.41 1.86
CA HIS A 69 9.86 8.64 0.89
C HIS A 69 10.00 7.82 -0.40
N SER A 70 11.23 7.68 -0.90
CA SER A 70 11.51 6.97 -2.15
C SER A 70 11.86 5.48 -1.97
N LEU A 71 11.88 4.97 -0.73
CA LEU A 71 12.41 3.66 -0.35
C LEU A 71 13.84 3.38 -0.85
N SER A 72 14.58 4.42 -1.24
CA SER A 72 15.93 4.30 -1.82
C SER A 72 16.95 3.74 -0.84
N ASN A 73 16.68 3.85 0.46
CA ASN A 73 17.49 3.25 1.52
C ASN A 73 17.01 1.84 1.93
N ARG A 74 15.90 1.35 1.35
CA ARG A 74 15.24 0.07 1.68
C ARG A 74 14.80 -0.71 0.43
N VAL A 75 15.50 -0.51 -0.70
CA VAL A 75 15.15 -1.09 -2.00
C VAL A 75 14.96 -2.61 -1.94
N HIS A 76 15.85 -3.32 -1.24
CA HIS A 76 15.74 -4.78 -1.12
C HIS A 76 14.44 -5.22 -0.43
N GLU A 77 14.04 -4.56 0.65
CA GLU A 77 12.81 -4.87 1.39
C GLU A 77 11.58 -4.58 0.51
N ALA A 78 11.58 -3.44 -0.18
CA ALA A 78 10.49 -3.05 -1.08
C ALA A 78 10.34 -4.03 -2.26
N VAL A 79 11.45 -4.36 -2.92
CA VAL A 79 11.46 -5.29 -4.06
C VAL A 79 11.03 -6.69 -3.61
N GLN A 80 11.52 -7.17 -2.47
CA GLN A 80 11.14 -8.48 -1.96
C GLN A 80 9.64 -8.57 -1.68
N ALA A 81 9.06 -7.54 -1.03
CA ALA A 81 7.62 -7.47 -0.78
C ALA A 81 6.78 -7.52 -2.07
N MET A 82 7.20 -6.79 -3.10
CA MET A 82 6.54 -6.81 -4.41
C MET A 82 6.65 -8.18 -5.10
N VAL A 83 7.84 -8.79 -5.08
CA VAL A 83 8.07 -10.10 -5.68
C VAL A 83 7.24 -11.17 -4.98
N ASP A 84 7.22 -11.18 -3.64
CA ASP A 84 6.47 -12.17 -2.86
C ASP A 84 4.96 -12.04 -3.09
N PHE A 85 4.47 -10.81 -3.23
CA PHE A 85 3.08 -10.54 -3.59
C PHE A 85 2.74 -11.06 -4.98
N VAL A 86 3.53 -10.71 -5.99
CA VAL A 86 3.29 -11.13 -7.38
C VAL A 86 3.41 -12.66 -7.52
N LYS A 87 4.31 -13.30 -6.79
CA LYS A 87 4.42 -14.77 -6.79
C LYS A 87 3.19 -15.45 -6.19
N ARG A 88 2.64 -14.87 -5.12
CA ARG A 88 1.48 -15.45 -4.41
C ARG A 88 0.18 -15.23 -5.16
N GLU A 89 -0.03 -14.04 -5.71
CA GLU A 89 -1.26 -13.63 -6.38
C GLU A 89 -1.22 -13.84 -7.91
N GLY A 90 -0.04 -14.15 -8.45
CA GLY A 90 0.18 -14.40 -9.87
C GLY A 90 -0.22 -15.82 -10.31
N PRO A 91 -0.07 -16.12 -11.62
CA PRO A 91 -0.42 -17.42 -12.17
C PRO A 91 0.38 -18.54 -11.49
N SER A 92 -0.33 -19.56 -11.01
CA SER A 92 0.27 -20.77 -10.45
C SER A 92 0.18 -21.93 -11.43
N GLY A 93 1.14 -22.86 -11.39
CA GLY A 93 1.10 -24.10 -12.19
C GLY A 93 1.89 -24.00 -13.49
N TRP A 94 1.30 -24.40 -14.62
CA TRP A 94 2.00 -24.44 -15.92
C TRP A 94 2.35 -23.05 -16.48
N ASP A 95 1.61 -22.02 -16.08
CA ASP A 95 1.82 -20.63 -16.48
C ASP A 95 2.67 -19.84 -15.47
N ASP A 96 3.28 -20.51 -14.50
CA ASP A 96 4.12 -19.88 -13.47
C ASP A 96 5.51 -19.52 -14.03
N PRO A 97 5.86 -18.23 -14.17
CA PRO A 97 7.16 -17.80 -14.68
C PRO A 97 8.29 -17.92 -13.63
N TRP A 98 7.96 -18.35 -12.40
CA TRP A 98 8.90 -18.46 -11.29
C TRP A 98 9.37 -19.91 -11.01
N ASN A 99 8.87 -20.89 -11.77
CA ASN A 99 9.35 -22.28 -11.76
C ASN A 99 10.53 -22.52 -12.71
#